data_AF-A0A561UXU6-F1
#
_entry.id   AF-A0A561UXU6-F1
#
_cell.length_a   1.000
_cell.length_b   1.000
_cell.length_c   1.000
_cell.angle_alpha   90.00
_cell.angle_beta   90.00
_cell.angle_gamma   90.00
#
_symmetry.space_group_name_H-M   'P 1'
#
loop_
_entity.id
_entity.type
_entity.pdbx_description
1 polymer ?
#
loop_
_entity_poly.entity_id
_entity_poly.type
_entity_poly.pdbx_seq_one_letter_code
_entity_poly.pdbx_strand_id
1 'polypeptide(L)'
;MQYCERHEMHHCADCSPRAPRGSASTGEWDEWPATAIIIHASGKAHLPGCTHIVPADIRPPLYGWVLTPSSGAWRRLTPSYPLCATQGNTERAAASRCKDCDATQ
;
A
#
# COMPACT_ATOMS: atom_id res chain seq x y z
N MET A 1 8.53 -34.77 11.35
CA MET A 1 9.80 -35.51 11.22
C MET A 1 10.67 -34.82 10.17
N GLN A 2 11.38 -33.74 10.52
CA GLN A 2 12.26 -33.02 9.58
C GLN A 2 13.67 -32.94 10.18
N TYR A 3 14.50 -33.90 9.79
CA TYR A 3 15.94 -33.88 9.98
C TYR A 3 16.54 -32.92 8.94
N CYS A 4 17.42 -32.01 9.35
CA CYS A 4 18.07 -31.09 8.44
C CYS A 4 19.44 -31.65 8.04
N GLU A 5 19.58 -32.12 6.81
CA GLU A 5 20.82 -32.68 6.26
C GLU A 5 21.98 -31.68 6.15
N ARG A 6 21.69 -30.36 6.13
CA ARG A 6 22.72 -29.32 6.06
C ARG A 6 23.49 -29.15 7.38
N HIS A 7 22.82 -29.38 8.50
CA HIS A 7 23.35 -29.14 9.84
C HIS A 7 23.31 -30.39 10.72
N GLU A 8 23.02 -31.55 10.11
CA GLU A 8 22.97 -32.89 10.71
C GLU A 8 22.26 -32.95 12.07
N MET A 9 21.19 -32.18 12.23
CA MET A 9 20.49 -32.02 13.50
C MET A 9 18.97 -32.05 13.32
N HIS A 10 18.29 -32.65 14.30
CA HIS A 10 16.85 -32.64 14.42
C HIS A 10 16.37 -31.32 15.04
N HIS A 11 15.35 -30.69 14.45
CA HIS A 11 14.74 -29.42 14.90
C HIS A 11 15.70 -28.22 14.88
N CYS A 12 16.39 -28.01 13.77
CA CYS A 12 17.21 -26.80 13.56
C CYS A 12 16.33 -25.54 13.60
N ALA A 13 16.65 -24.59 14.50
CA ALA A 13 15.90 -23.34 14.68
C ALA A 13 15.98 -22.41 13.45
N ASP A 14 17.03 -22.53 12.63
CA ASP A 14 17.22 -21.75 11.40
C ASP A 14 16.41 -22.31 10.21
N CYS A 15 16.20 -23.64 10.19
CA CYS A 15 15.39 -24.33 9.18
C CYS A 15 13.94 -24.59 9.62
N SER A 16 13.56 -24.17 10.83
CA SER A 16 12.15 -24.03 11.18
C SER A 16 11.51 -23.12 10.13
N PRO A 17 10.31 -23.40 9.59
CA PRO A 17 9.69 -22.50 8.64
C PRO A 17 9.55 -21.16 9.32
N ARG A 18 10.48 -20.27 8.98
CA ARG A 18 10.42 -18.88 9.36
C ARG A 18 9.10 -18.44 8.79
N ALA A 19 8.13 -18.13 9.65
CA ALA A 19 6.88 -17.54 9.20
C ALA A 19 7.29 -16.47 8.19
N PRO A 20 6.78 -16.54 6.94
CA PRO A 20 7.16 -15.56 5.94
C PRO A 20 6.99 -14.20 6.62
N ARG A 21 8.07 -13.42 6.68
CA ARG A 21 7.98 -12.01 7.07
C ARG A 21 6.89 -11.47 6.16
N GLY A 22 5.72 -11.20 6.74
CA GLY A 22 4.45 -11.25 6.04
C GLY A 22 4.54 -10.60 4.67
N SER A 23 4.23 -11.38 3.64
CA SER A 23 3.64 -10.83 2.44
C SER A 23 2.43 -10.04 2.94
N ALA A 24 2.57 -8.72 3.07
CA ALA A 24 1.46 -7.86 3.47
C ALA A 24 0.29 -8.19 2.55
N SER A 25 -0.82 -8.53 3.20
CA SER A 25 -1.82 -9.45 2.70
C SER A 25 -2.44 -8.95 1.39
N THR A 26 -2.36 -9.74 0.33
CA THR A 26 -3.14 -9.48 -0.89
C THR A 26 -4.64 -9.38 -0.58
N GLY A 27 -5.11 -10.04 0.50
CA GLY A 27 -6.49 -9.97 0.96
C GLY A 27 -6.93 -8.62 1.55
N GLU A 28 -6.04 -7.83 2.16
CA GLU A 28 -6.41 -6.51 2.74
C GLU A 28 -6.57 -5.44 1.65
N TRP A 29 -5.86 -5.61 0.53
CA TRP A 29 -6.02 -4.76 -0.64
C TRP A 29 -7.12 -5.23 -1.60
N ASP A 30 -7.65 -6.46 -1.42
CA ASP A 30 -8.73 -7.01 -2.24
C ASP A 30 -10.04 -6.20 -2.10
N GLU A 31 -10.24 -5.62 -0.91
CA GLU A 31 -11.36 -4.71 -0.61
C GLU A 31 -11.22 -3.34 -1.28
N TRP A 32 -10.03 -3.03 -1.82
CA TRP A 32 -9.75 -1.76 -2.49
C TRP A 32 -9.82 -1.92 -4.02
N PRO A 33 -10.57 -1.06 -4.73
CA PRO A 33 -10.53 -1.07 -6.18
C PRO A 33 -9.11 -0.74 -6.65
N ALA A 34 -8.57 -1.48 -7.62
CA ALA A 34 -7.21 -1.27 -8.13
C ALA A 34 -6.97 0.15 -8.68
N THR A 35 -8.04 0.86 -9.05
CA THR A 35 -8.01 2.24 -9.50
C THR A 35 -8.09 3.26 -8.37
N ALA A 36 -8.28 2.83 -7.12
CA ALA A 36 -8.36 3.74 -5.97
C ALA A 36 -7.07 4.55 -5.83
N ILE A 37 -7.22 5.77 -5.34
CA ILE A 37 -6.08 6.63 -5.00
C ILE A 37 -6.15 6.96 -3.52
N ILE A 38 -5.15 6.53 -2.76
CA ILE A 38 -5.01 6.78 -1.33
C ILE A 38 -4.16 8.02 -1.14
N ILE A 39 -4.63 8.95 -0.31
CA ILE A 39 -4.01 10.26 -0.06
C ILE A 39 -3.50 10.27 1.38
N HIS A 40 -2.19 10.38 1.51
CA HIS A 40 -1.54 10.50 2.82
C HIS A 40 -1.46 11.96 3.27
N ALA A 41 -1.45 12.19 4.59
CA ALA A 41 -1.31 13.52 5.19
C ALA A 41 -0.07 14.30 4.71
N SER A 42 0.99 13.62 4.26
CA SER A 42 2.16 14.27 3.66
C SER A 42 1.91 14.90 2.27
N GLY A 43 0.69 14.83 1.74
CA GLY A 43 0.35 15.32 0.40
C GLY A 43 0.78 14.39 -0.74
N LYS A 44 1.00 13.11 -0.44
CA LYS A 44 1.39 12.07 -1.42
C LYS A 44 0.23 11.13 -1.72
N ALA A 45 0.08 10.79 -2.99
CA ALA A 45 -0.86 9.80 -3.48
C ALA A 45 -0.19 8.43 -3.64
N HIS A 46 -0.91 7.39 -3.25
CA HIS A 46 -0.51 5.99 -3.32
C HIS A 46 -1.61 5.17 -4.01
N LEU A 47 -1.21 4.04 -4.56
CA LEU A 47 -2.13 3.04 -5.12
C LEU A 47 -2.24 1.83 -4.18
N PRO A 48 -3.33 1.06 -4.26
CA PRO A 48 -3.43 -0.23 -3.58
C PRO A 48 -2.24 -1.13 -3.91
N GLY A 49 -1.71 -1.81 -2.89
CA GLY A 49 -0.51 -2.64 -3.02
C GLY A 49 0.82 -1.88 -2.87
N CYS A 50 0.78 -0.57 -2.58
CA CYS A 50 1.99 0.19 -2.29
C CYS A 50 2.65 -0.30 -0.99
N THR A 51 3.93 -0.66 -1.06
CA THR A 51 4.73 -1.12 0.09
C THR A 51 5.08 -0.02 1.10
N HIS A 52 4.86 1.26 0.75
CA HIS A 52 5.15 2.40 1.61
C HIS A 52 4.03 2.72 2.62
N ILE A 53 2.86 2.11 2.46
CA ILE A 53 1.72 2.30 3.34
C ILE A 53 1.18 0.96 3.77
N VAL A 54 0.61 0.90 4.96
CA VAL A 54 -0.02 -0.30 5.51
C VAL A 54 -1.52 -0.15 5.34
N PRO A 55 -2.22 -1.09 4.67
CA PRO A 55 -3.66 -0.98 4.42
C PRO A 55 -4.47 -0.82 5.71
N ALA A 56 -4.11 -1.55 6.76
CA ALA A 56 -4.73 -1.45 8.08
C ALA A 56 -4.61 -0.05 8.75
N ASP A 57 -3.63 0.77 8.34
CA ASP A 57 -3.45 2.15 8.84
C ASP A 57 -4.17 3.20 8.00
N ILE A 58 -4.81 2.81 6.88
CA ILE A 58 -5.55 3.74 6.01
C ILE A 58 -6.88 4.12 6.68
N ARG A 59 -6.79 5.10 7.58
CA ARG A 59 -7.92 5.66 8.31
C ARG A 59 -7.78 7.16 8.53
N PRO A 60 -8.89 7.90 8.67
CA PRO A 60 -8.85 9.28 9.14
C PRO A 60 -8.26 9.36 10.56
N PRO A 61 -7.65 10.50 10.94
CA PRO A 61 -7.48 11.73 10.15
C PRO A 61 -6.23 11.71 9.25
N LEU A 62 -5.42 10.67 9.30
CA LEU A 62 -4.12 10.62 8.63
C LEU A 62 -4.26 10.38 7.12
N TYR A 63 -5.26 9.60 6.72
CA TYR A 63 -5.51 9.26 5.33
C TYR A 63 -6.88 9.73 4.85
N GLY A 64 -6.93 10.13 3.59
CA GLY A 64 -8.14 10.20 2.78
C GLY A 64 -7.96 9.34 1.53
N TRP A 65 -9.03 9.11 0.77
CA TRP A 65 -8.94 8.33 -0.45
C TRP A 65 -10.05 8.69 -1.44
N VAL A 66 -9.87 8.21 -2.67
CA VAL A 66 -10.84 8.30 -3.76
C VAL A 66 -10.98 6.90 -4.36
N LEU A 67 -12.11 6.23 -4.13
CA LEU A 67 -12.35 4.87 -4.65
C LEU A 67 -12.67 4.86 -6.16
N THR A 68 -13.27 5.93 -6.67
CA THR A 68 -13.71 6.06 -8.06
C THR A 68 -13.14 7.32 -8.72
N PRO A 69 -11.81 7.44 -8.86
CA PRO A 69 -11.21 8.62 -9.46
C PRO A 69 -11.51 8.69 -10.96
N SER A 70 -11.61 9.91 -11.50
CA SER A 70 -11.80 10.11 -12.94
C SER A 70 -10.64 9.51 -13.74
N SER A 71 -10.92 9.01 -14.95
CA SER A 71 -9.89 8.48 -15.85
C SER A 71 -8.74 9.48 -16.03
N GLY A 72 -7.52 9.03 -15.73
CA GLY A 72 -6.31 9.87 -15.79
C GLY A 72 -6.09 10.79 -14.58
N ALA A 73 -6.90 10.72 -13.52
CA ALA A 73 -6.69 11.50 -12.29
C ALA A 73 -5.29 11.28 -11.70
N TRP A 74 -4.81 10.03 -11.67
CA TRP A 74 -3.44 9.71 -11.26
C TRP A 74 -2.39 10.47 -12.10
N ARG A 75 -2.49 10.39 -13.44
CA ARG A 75 -1.54 11.05 -14.35
C ARG A 75 -1.60 12.58 -14.30
N ARG A 76 -2.78 13.16 -14.01
CA ARG A 76 -2.96 14.61 -13.84
C ARG A 76 -2.47 15.13 -12.50
N LEU A 77 -2.22 14.24 -11.54
CA LEU A 77 -1.83 14.61 -10.18
C LEU A 77 -0.47 15.30 -10.18
N THR A 78 -0.51 16.60 -9.92
CA THR A 78 0.62 17.51 -9.93
C THR A 78 0.40 18.60 -8.87
N PRO A 79 1.43 19.38 -8.50
CA PRO A 79 1.25 20.50 -7.59
C PRO A 79 0.22 21.54 -8.06
N SER A 80 0.09 21.73 -9.37
CA SER A 80 -0.89 22.64 -9.98
C SER A 80 -2.30 22.06 -10.05
N TYR A 81 -2.45 20.74 -9.94
CA TYR A 81 -3.73 20.05 -9.97
C TYR A 81 -3.75 18.95 -8.90
N PRO A 82 -3.87 19.33 -7.61
CA PRO A 82 -3.90 18.38 -6.53
C PRO A 82 -5.20 17.57 -6.57
N LEU A 83 -5.12 16.31 -6.15
CA LEU A 83 -6.29 15.45 -5.99
C LEU A 83 -6.77 15.50 -4.55
N CYS A 84 -8.02 15.93 -4.33
CA CYS A 84 -8.65 15.92 -3.02
C CYS A 84 -9.28 14.55 -2.73
N ALA A 85 -9.22 14.13 -1.47
CA ALA A 85 -9.91 12.94 -1.00
C ALA A 85 -11.43 13.16 -1.00
N THR A 86 -12.16 12.15 -1.43
CA THR A 86 -13.63 12.15 -1.40
C THR A 86 -14.18 11.36 -0.22
N GLN A 87 -13.35 10.48 0.38
CA GLN A 87 -13.68 9.64 1.51
C GLN A 87 -12.52 9.59 2.52
N GLY A 88 -12.80 9.07 3.72
CA GLY A 88 -11.86 9.11 4.84
C GLY A 88 -11.75 10.53 5.38
N ASN A 89 -10.54 11.09 5.38
CA ASN A 89 -10.35 12.53 5.63
C ASN A 89 -10.41 13.32 4.32
N THR A 90 -11.54 13.98 4.07
CA THR A 90 -11.79 14.81 2.87
C THR A 90 -11.03 16.13 2.85
N GLU A 91 -10.40 16.53 3.96
CA GLU A 91 -9.51 17.70 4.01
C GLU A 91 -8.12 17.38 3.45
N ARG A 92 -7.85 16.13 3.09
CA ARG A 92 -6.58 15.71 2.51
C ARG A 92 -6.55 15.92 1.01
N ALA A 93 -5.45 16.47 0.53
CA ALA A 93 -5.15 16.59 -0.88
C ALA A 93 -3.73 16.10 -1.17
N ALA A 94 -3.57 15.34 -2.26
CA ALA A 94 -2.27 14.92 -2.76
C ALA A 94 -1.85 15.80 -3.94
N ALA A 95 -0.66 16.38 -3.84
CA ALA A 95 -0.03 17.19 -4.88
C ALA A 95 1.08 16.42 -5.62
N SER A 96 1.47 15.24 -5.14
CA SER A 96 2.49 14.42 -5.78
C SER A 96 2.19 12.94 -5.67
N ARG A 97 2.66 12.16 -6.65
CA ARG A 97 2.56 10.71 -6.68
C ARG A 97 3.69 10.07 -5.88
N CYS A 98 3.43 8.90 -5.30
CA CYS A 98 4.48 8.01 -4.83
C CYS A 98 5.30 7.54 -6.04
N LYS A 99 6.63 7.66 -5.95
CA LYS A 99 7.54 7.33 -7.07
C LYS A 99 7.46 5.85 -7.49
N ASP A 100 7.28 4.97 -6.51
CA ASP A 100 7.22 3.53 -6.73
C ASP A 100 5.89 3.11 -7.41
N CYS A 101 4.78 3.67 -6.92
CA CYS A 101 3.48 3.53 -7.57
C CYS A 101 3.48 4.11 -8.99
N ASP A 102 4.19 5.20 -9.22
CA ASP A 102 4.30 5.83 -10.53
C ASP A 102 5.10 4.99 -11.52
N ALA A 103 6.14 4.29 -11.05
CA ALA A 103 6.98 3.43 -11.88
C ALA A 103 6.30 2.11 -12.30
N THR A 104 5.23 1.72 -11.61
CA THR A 104 4.49 0.47 -11.84
C THR A 104 3.26 0.67 -12.76
N GLN A 105 3.02 1.89 -13.23
CA GLN A 105 1.90 2.26 -14.11
C GLN A 105 2.23 2.18 -15.60
#